data_AF-A0A1E1VYM6-F1
#
_entry.id   AF-A0A1E1VYM6-F1
#
_cell.length_a   1.000
_cell.length_b   1.000
_cell.length_c   1.000
_cell.angle_alpha   90.00
_cell.angle_beta   90.00
_cell.angle_gamma   90.00
#
_symmetry.space_group_name_H-M   'P 1'
#
loop_
_entity.id
_entity.type
_entity.pdbx_description
1 polymer ?
#
loop_
_entity_poly.entity_id
_entity_poly.type
_entity_poly.pdbx_seq_one_letter_code
_entity_poly.pdbx_strand_id
1 'polypeptide(L)'
;LPRYDYGSNGVLGYYHAQLTDIVQYPDARTELFHAFRELGNIILFCMLIEQALSQEEVTDLLHAAPFQNILPRPYCAEGEKPETKTKRLEAKYAALQIVQNVDKYGTAKQSQLSREGDLLTRERLCCGLSLFSVVLRRLRA
;
A
#
# COMPACT_ATOMS: atom_id res chain seq x y z
N LEU A 1 -34.76 -17.55 12.80
CA LEU A 1 -34.19 -17.49 14.17
C LEU A 1 -35.30 -17.75 15.18
N PRO A 2 -35.06 -18.55 16.24
CA PRO A 2 -36.05 -18.77 17.29
C PRO A 2 -36.39 -17.48 18.03
N ARG A 3 -37.61 -17.39 18.57
CA ARG A 3 -38.08 -16.21 19.31
C ARG A 3 -37.37 -16.10 20.67
N TYR A 4 -37.34 -14.90 21.21
CA TYR A 4 -36.71 -14.61 22.52
C TYR A 4 -37.31 -15.45 23.66
N ASP A 5 -38.60 -15.73 23.60
CA ASP A 5 -39.38 -16.42 24.65
C ASP A 5 -38.88 -17.86 24.95
N TYR A 6 -38.10 -18.46 24.05
CA TYR A 6 -37.50 -19.79 24.23
C TYR A 6 -36.29 -19.79 25.18
N GLY A 7 -35.75 -18.61 25.52
CA GLY A 7 -34.54 -18.47 26.34
C GLY A 7 -33.27 -19.01 25.67
N SER A 8 -32.10 -18.69 26.22
CA SER A 8 -30.80 -19.07 25.65
C SER A 8 -30.62 -20.59 25.53
N ASN A 9 -31.08 -21.36 26.52
CA ASN A 9 -31.00 -22.82 26.51
C ASN A 9 -31.85 -23.45 25.40
N GLY A 10 -33.08 -22.95 25.20
CA GLY A 10 -33.96 -23.43 24.12
C GLY A 10 -33.40 -23.10 22.74
N VAL A 11 -32.82 -21.91 22.58
CA VAL A 11 -32.15 -21.48 21.34
C VAL A 11 -30.91 -22.34 21.04
N LEU A 12 -30.08 -22.64 22.04
CA LEU A 12 -28.92 -23.51 21.86
C LEU A 12 -29.33 -24.93 21.46
N GLY A 13 -30.32 -25.51 22.13
CA GLY A 13 -30.86 -26.83 21.80
C GLY A 13 -31.43 -26.87 20.38
N TYR A 14 -32.13 -25.81 19.96
CA TYR A 14 -32.58 -25.64 18.59
C TYR A 14 -31.41 -25.66 17.59
N TYR A 15 -30.36 -24.85 17.79
CA TYR A 15 -29.21 -24.84 16.87
C TYR A 15 -28.44 -26.16 16.85
N HIS A 16 -28.28 -26.81 18.00
CA HIS A 16 -27.65 -28.13 18.05
C HIS A 16 -28.44 -29.13 17.20
N ALA A 17 -29.77 -29.21 17.37
CA ALA A 17 -30.60 -30.12 16.60
C ALA A 17 -30.57 -29.81 15.09
N GLN A 18 -30.61 -28.53 14.71
CA GLN A 18 -30.65 -28.11 13.31
C GLN A 18 -29.30 -28.21 12.59
N LEU A 19 -28.17 -28.14 13.31
CA LEU A 19 -26.82 -28.13 12.74
C LEU A 19 -26.03 -29.42 13.06
N THR A 20 -26.66 -30.45 13.63
CA THR A 20 -26.00 -31.71 14.05
C THR A 20 -25.20 -32.32 12.90
N ASP A 21 -25.76 -32.36 11.69
CA ASP A 21 -25.10 -32.96 10.52
C ASP A 21 -23.83 -32.17 10.10
N ILE A 22 -23.83 -30.85 10.28
CA ILE A 22 -22.66 -30.00 10.01
C ILE A 22 -21.60 -30.19 11.09
N VAL A 23 -22.01 -30.27 12.36
CA VAL A 23 -21.11 -30.47 13.51
C VAL A 23 -20.43 -31.85 13.45
N GLN A 24 -21.17 -32.86 13.02
CA GLN A 24 -20.68 -34.24 12.90
C GLN A 24 -19.99 -34.54 11.56
N TYR A 25 -19.92 -33.58 10.65
CA TYR A 25 -19.27 -33.77 9.36
C TYR A 25 -17.78 -34.08 9.56
N PRO A 26 -17.31 -35.31 9.24
CA PRO A 26 -15.98 -35.78 9.65
C PRO A 26 -14.85 -34.97 9.03
N ASP A 27 -15.06 -34.49 7.79
CA ASP A 27 -14.05 -33.77 7.02
C ASP A 27 -14.12 -32.25 7.22
N ALA A 28 -15.01 -31.76 8.10
CA ALA A 28 -15.17 -30.33 8.36
C ALA A 28 -13.85 -29.67 8.77
N ARG A 29 -13.10 -30.33 9.66
CA ARG A 29 -11.86 -29.79 10.21
C ARG A 29 -10.64 -30.08 9.36
N THR A 30 -10.55 -31.28 8.82
CA THR A 30 -9.37 -31.78 8.10
C THR A 30 -9.33 -31.28 6.66
N GLU A 31 -10.48 -31.13 6.00
CA GLU A 31 -10.55 -30.74 4.60
C GLU A 31 -11.12 -29.32 4.45
N LEU A 32 -12.36 -29.09 4.91
CA LEU A 32 -13.06 -27.83 4.65
C LEU A 32 -12.38 -26.63 5.31
N PHE A 33 -12.12 -26.69 6.62
CA PHE A 33 -11.43 -25.60 7.33
C PHE A 33 -9.94 -25.50 6.96
N HIS A 34 -9.34 -26.60 6.51
CA HIS A 34 -7.99 -26.56 5.98
C HIS A 34 -7.93 -25.75 4.68
N ALA A 35 -8.79 -26.07 3.70
CA ALA A 35 -8.90 -25.33 2.45
C ALA A 35 -9.22 -23.85 2.66
N PHE A 36 -10.14 -23.51 3.57
CA PHE A 36 -10.42 -22.10 3.90
C PHE A 36 -9.22 -21.40 4.54
N ARG A 37 -8.45 -22.08 5.38
CA ARG A 37 -7.24 -21.51 5.96
C ARG A 37 -6.20 -21.24 4.87
N GLU A 38 -6.01 -22.19 3.95
CA GLU A 38 -5.07 -22.00 2.84
C GLU A 38 -5.45 -20.81 1.96
N LEU A 39 -6.73 -20.74 1.55
CA LEU A 39 -7.23 -19.60 0.78
C LEU A 39 -7.08 -18.28 1.54
N GLY A 40 -7.42 -18.25 2.83
CA GLY A 40 -7.25 -17.09 3.69
C GLY A 40 -5.79 -16.65 3.79
N ASN A 41 -4.86 -17.59 3.94
CA ASN A 41 -3.43 -17.31 4.00
C ASN A 41 -2.90 -16.73 2.68
N ILE A 42 -3.37 -17.21 1.53
CA ILE A 42 -3.00 -16.66 0.22
C ILE A 42 -3.45 -15.20 0.10
N ILE A 43 -4.69 -14.90 0.49
CA ILE A 43 -5.24 -13.54 0.47
C ILE A 43 -4.45 -12.63 1.41
N LEU A 44 -4.17 -13.09 2.63
CA LEU A 44 -3.35 -12.35 3.60
C LEU A 44 -1.94 -12.10 3.08
N PHE A 45 -1.31 -13.10 2.44
CA PHE A 45 0.01 -12.94 1.85
C PHE A 45 0.03 -11.84 0.80
N CYS A 46 -0.92 -11.84 -0.14
CA CYS A 46 -1.04 -10.79 -1.16
C CYS A 46 -1.22 -9.39 -0.55
N MET A 47 -2.00 -9.28 0.52
CA MET A 47 -2.17 -8.01 1.23
C MET A 47 -0.88 -7.56 1.93
N LEU A 48 -0.23 -8.47 2.66
CA LEU A 48 0.97 -8.16 3.45
C LEU A 48 2.17 -7.83 2.56
N ILE A 49 2.34 -8.52 1.43
CA ILE A 49 3.45 -8.24 0.51
C ILE A 49 3.28 -6.87 -0.16
N GLU A 50 2.07 -6.46 -0.52
CA GLU A 50 1.81 -5.11 -1.05
C GLU A 50 2.08 -4.02 0.00
N GLN A 51 1.70 -4.26 1.26
CA GLN A 51 2.02 -3.35 2.36
C GLN A 51 3.53 -3.21 2.59
N ALA A 52 4.26 -4.32 2.54
CA ALA A 52 5.72 -4.32 2.65
C ALA A 52 6.36 -3.56 1.48
N LEU A 53 5.93 -3.83 0.24
CA LEU A 53 6.40 -3.13 -0.96
C LEU A 53 6.12 -1.63 -0.88
N SER A 54 4.95 -1.23 -0.38
CA SER A 54 4.60 0.19 -0.22
C SER A 54 5.54 0.89 0.77
N GLN A 55 5.94 0.23 1.86
CA GLN A 55 6.89 0.79 2.82
C GLN A 55 8.30 0.94 2.24
N GLU A 56 8.73 -0.05 1.45
CA GLU A 56 10.01 0.00 0.72
C GLU A 56 10.01 1.17 -0.27
N GLU A 57 8.99 1.26 -1.13
CA GLU A 57 8.90 2.30 -2.14
C GLU A 57 8.82 3.71 -1.54
N VAL A 58 8.10 3.91 -0.44
CA VAL A 58 8.08 5.21 0.26
C VAL A 58 9.46 5.57 0.80
N THR A 59 10.19 4.58 1.33
CA THR A 59 11.55 4.80 1.81
C THR A 59 12.47 5.21 0.66
N ASP A 60 12.36 4.56 -0.50
CA ASP A 60 13.11 4.94 -1.71
C ASP A 60 12.79 6.39 -2.14
N LEU A 61 11.50 6.75 -2.17
CA LEU A 61 11.06 8.10 -2.54
C LEU A 61 11.60 9.17 -1.59
N LEU A 62 11.66 8.88 -0.29
CA LEU A 62 12.22 9.81 0.71
C LEU A 62 13.73 10.04 0.47
N HIS A 63 14.47 9.01 0.09
CA HIS A 63 15.89 9.15 -0.25
C HIS A 63 16.10 9.85 -1.60
N ALA A 64 15.18 9.67 -2.55
CA ALA A 64 15.24 10.33 -3.87
C ALA A 64 14.82 11.81 -3.82
N ALA A 65 13.94 12.20 -2.89
CA ALA A 65 13.30 13.51 -2.81
C ALA A 65 14.26 14.72 -2.97
N PRO A 66 15.44 14.78 -2.30
CA PRO A 66 16.37 15.91 -2.43
C PRO A 66 16.90 16.11 -3.85
N PHE A 67 17.03 15.02 -4.62
CA PHE A 67 17.56 15.02 -5.98
C PHE A 67 16.49 15.32 -7.04
N GLN A 68 15.22 15.17 -6.68
CA GLN A 68 14.04 15.40 -7.54
C GLN A 68 13.34 16.73 -7.24
N ASN A 69 13.96 17.62 -6.46
CA ASN A 69 13.38 18.90 -6.03
C ASN A 69 12.06 18.75 -5.22
N ILE A 70 11.92 17.66 -4.46
CA ILE A 70 10.80 17.45 -3.55
C ILE A 70 11.26 17.90 -2.15
N LEU A 71 10.74 19.04 -1.70
CA LEU A 71 11.13 19.64 -0.43
C LEU A 71 9.96 19.63 0.55
N PRO A 72 10.20 19.32 1.84
CA PRO A 72 9.17 19.40 2.86
C PRO A 72 8.73 20.86 3.05
N ARG A 73 7.49 21.05 3.51
CA ARG A 73 6.94 22.37 3.77
C ARG A 73 7.78 23.09 4.85
N PRO A 74 8.36 24.26 4.55
CA PRO A 74 9.16 24.99 5.53
C PRO A 74 8.26 25.63 6.60
N TYR A 75 8.77 25.73 7.83
CA TYR A 75 8.15 26.53 8.88
C TYR A 75 8.08 28.00 8.47
N CYS A 76 6.93 28.65 8.70
CA CYS A 76 6.69 30.07 8.40
C CYS A 76 6.25 30.79 9.68
N ALA A 77 7.01 31.80 10.09
CA ALA A 77 6.66 32.66 11.21
C ALA A 77 5.62 33.72 10.78
N GLU A 78 5.04 34.40 11.77
CA GLU A 78 4.03 35.44 11.54
C GLU A 78 4.59 36.57 10.65
N GLY A 79 3.86 36.92 9.59
CA GLY A 79 4.28 37.93 8.60
C GLY A 79 5.16 37.40 7.45
N GLU A 80 5.62 36.15 7.48
CA GLU A 80 6.38 35.56 6.38
C GLU A 80 5.48 34.89 5.33
N LYS A 81 5.81 35.10 4.05
CA LYS A 81 5.12 34.43 2.93
C LYS A 81 5.72 33.04 2.68
N PRO A 82 4.92 31.94 2.76
CA PRO A 82 5.41 30.59 2.52
C PRO A 82 6.08 30.41 1.16
N GLU A 83 5.56 31.06 0.12
CA GLU A 83 6.07 30.94 -1.25
C GLU A 83 7.51 31.43 -1.37
N THR A 84 7.84 32.53 -0.67
CA THR A 84 9.21 33.08 -0.65
C THR A 84 10.18 32.12 0.03
N LYS A 85 9.74 31.46 1.11
CA LYS A 85 10.56 30.46 1.82
C LYS A 85 10.77 29.22 0.97
N THR A 86 9.74 28.71 0.30
CA THR A 86 9.86 27.57 -0.61
C THR A 86 10.86 27.87 -1.72
N LYS A 87 10.74 29.03 -2.41
CA LYS A 87 11.70 29.42 -3.46
C LYS A 87 13.13 29.56 -2.95
N ARG A 88 13.32 30.10 -1.74
CA ARG A 88 14.65 30.18 -1.12
C ARG A 88 15.22 28.79 -0.83
N LEU A 89 14.39 27.83 -0.44
CA LEU A 89 14.79 26.46 -0.18
C LEU A 89 15.13 25.71 -1.47
N GLU A 90 14.34 25.88 -2.53
CA GLU A 90 14.63 25.37 -3.88
C GLU A 90 15.98 25.90 -4.38
N ALA A 91 16.21 27.21 -4.26
CA ALA A 91 17.49 27.82 -4.65
C ALA A 91 18.68 27.28 -3.84
N LYS A 92 18.49 27.04 -2.53
CA LYS A 92 19.52 26.46 -1.65
C LYS A 92 19.94 25.05 -2.09
N TYR A 93 18.98 24.24 -2.55
CA TYR A 93 19.21 22.84 -2.93
C TYR A 93 19.29 22.60 -4.44
N ALA A 94 19.29 23.65 -5.27
CA ALA A 94 19.37 23.55 -6.73
C ALA A 94 20.57 22.71 -7.21
N ALA A 95 21.70 22.79 -6.49
CA ALA A 95 22.91 22.02 -6.82
C ALA A 95 22.75 20.50 -6.66
N LEU A 96 21.70 20.01 -5.98
CA LEU A 96 21.44 18.57 -5.83
C LEU A 96 20.56 18.00 -6.95
N GLN A 97 19.94 18.86 -7.78
CA GLN A 97 18.95 18.41 -8.76
C GLN A 97 19.63 17.68 -9.92
N ILE A 98 19.55 16.34 -9.93
CA ILE A 98 20.34 15.47 -10.82
C ILE A 98 20.04 15.77 -12.28
N VAL A 99 18.77 15.75 -12.68
CA VAL A 99 18.39 15.93 -14.09
C VAL A 99 18.87 17.27 -14.62
N GLN A 100 18.63 18.37 -13.88
CA GLN A 100 19.05 19.71 -14.30
C GLN A 100 20.57 19.85 -14.41
N ASN A 101 21.31 19.27 -13.46
CA ASN A 101 22.77 19.31 -13.51
C ASN A 101 23.32 18.48 -14.68
N VAL A 102 22.77 17.28 -14.92
CA VAL A 102 23.18 16.42 -16.04
C VAL A 102 22.81 17.05 -17.38
N ASP A 103 21.66 17.71 -17.49
CA ASP A 103 21.30 18.48 -18.69
C ASP A 103 22.28 19.63 -18.98
N LYS A 104 22.79 20.27 -17.93
CA LYS A 104 23.68 21.43 -18.07
C LYS A 104 25.13 21.06 -18.37
N TYR A 105 25.62 19.95 -17.80
CA TYR A 105 27.04 19.60 -17.83
C TYR A 105 27.34 18.25 -18.50
N GLY A 106 26.33 17.44 -18.76
CA GLY A 106 26.45 16.11 -19.33
C GLY A 106 26.36 16.07 -20.86
N THR A 107 26.59 14.88 -21.39
CA THR A 107 26.36 14.56 -22.81
C THR A 107 24.89 14.28 -23.07
N ALA A 108 24.45 14.37 -24.33
CA ALA A 108 23.09 14.04 -24.74
C ALA A 108 22.65 12.63 -24.27
N LYS A 109 23.55 11.64 -24.32
CA LYS A 109 23.29 10.29 -23.82
C LYS A 109 23.06 10.26 -22.31
N GLN A 110 23.86 10.99 -21.54
CA GLN A 110 23.69 11.07 -20.08
C GLN A 110 22.40 11.78 -19.70
N SER A 111 22.02 12.85 -20.41
CA SER A 111 20.74 13.54 -20.23
C SER A 111 19.54 12.66 -20.50
N GLN A 112 19.60 11.81 -21.54
CA GLN A 112 18.52 10.85 -21.79
C GLN A 112 18.41 9.83 -20.65
N LEU A 113 19.53 9.22 -20.27
CA LEU A 113 19.55 8.21 -19.20
C LEU A 113 19.10 8.77 -17.85
N SER A 114 19.49 10.01 -17.51
CA SER A 114 19.07 10.63 -16.26
C SER A 114 17.57 10.89 -16.20
N ARG A 115 16.95 11.28 -17.32
CA ARG A 115 15.49 11.47 -17.39
C ARG A 115 14.71 10.16 -17.27
N GLU A 116 15.20 9.11 -17.93
CA GLU A 116 14.60 7.77 -17.82
C GLU A 116 14.73 7.22 -16.38
N GLY A 117 15.90 7.38 -15.77
CA GLY A 117 16.13 6.99 -14.38
C GLY A 117 15.27 7.77 -13.38
N ASP A 118 15.12 9.09 -13.57
CA ASP A 118 14.24 9.93 -12.77
C ASP A 118 12.78 9.48 -12.82
N LEU A 119 12.29 9.13 -14.01
CA LEU A 119 10.94 8.61 -14.21
C LEU A 119 10.71 7.32 -13.41
N LEU A 120 11.62 6.34 -13.55
CA LEU A 120 11.53 5.05 -12.83
C LEU A 120 11.67 5.18 -11.31
N THR A 121 12.37 6.21 -10.85
CA THR A 121 12.53 6.49 -9.42
C THR A 121 11.26 7.11 -8.84
N ARG A 122 10.60 7.99 -9.60
CA ARG A 122 9.41 8.72 -9.16
C ARG A 122 8.12 7.90 -9.26
N GLU A 123 8.02 7.05 -10.28
CA GLU A 123 6.83 6.24 -10.55
C GLU A 123 6.88 4.92 -9.77
N ARG A 124 6.33 4.95 -8.56
CA ARG A 124 6.19 3.79 -7.67
C ARG A 124 4.72 3.41 -7.49
N LEU A 125 4.42 2.15 -7.16
CA LEU A 125 3.04 1.71 -6.97
C LEU A 125 2.36 2.47 -5.84
N CYS A 126 3.09 2.77 -4.76
CA CYS A 126 2.61 3.50 -3.60
C CYS A 126 2.09 4.92 -3.90
N CYS A 127 2.37 5.48 -5.09
CA CYS A 127 1.90 6.81 -5.50
C CYS A 127 0.41 6.85 -5.91
N GLY A 128 -0.27 5.71 -6.04
CA GLY A 128 -1.71 5.70 -6.35
C GLY A 128 -2.28 4.41 -6.92
N LEU A 129 -1.51 3.31 -6.91
CA LEU A 129 -1.94 2.01 -7.41
C LEU A 129 -2.12 1.02 -6.25
N SER A 130 -3.00 0.03 -6.44
CA SER A 130 -3.17 -1.06 -5.47
C SER A 130 -3.44 -2.40 -6.16
N LEU A 131 -2.64 -3.41 -5.80
CA LEU A 131 -2.67 -4.76 -6.36
C LEU A 131 -3.77 -5.62 -5.72
N PHE A 132 -3.98 -5.50 -4.41
CA PHE A 132 -4.89 -6.32 -3.63
C PHE A 132 -6.34 -6.16 -4.10
N SER A 133 -6.73 -4.94 -4.48
CA SER A 133 -8.04 -4.68 -5.08
C SER A 133 -8.28 -5.47 -6.37
N VAL A 134 -7.23 -5.66 -7.17
CA VAL A 134 -7.26 -6.45 -8.42
C VAL A 134 -7.31 -7.93 -8.10
N VAL A 135 -6.54 -8.39 -7.11
CA VAL A 135 -6.56 -9.78 -6.63
C VAL A 135 -7.97 -10.18 -6.19
N LEU A 136 -8.60 -9.39 -5.32
CA LEU A 136 -9.97 -9.66 -4.84
C LEU A 136 -10.99 -9.67 -5.98
N ARG A 137 -10.85 -8.78 -6.96
CA ARG A 137 -11.72 -8.76 -8.14
C ARG A 137 -11.59 -10.04 -8.97
N ARG A 138 -10.36 -10.56 -9.12
CA ARG A 138 -10.10 -11.80 -9.86
C ARG A 138 -10.58 -13.04 -9.11
N LEU A 139 -10.51 -13.05 -7.78
CA LEU A 139 -11.04 -14.16 -6.97
C LEU A 139 -12.57 -14.27 -7.02
N ARG A 140 -13.26 -13.15 -7.29
CA ARG A 140 -14.72 -13.12 -7.43
C ARG A 140 -15.21 -13.58 -8.80
N ALA A 141 -14.38 -13.40 -9.84
CA ALA A 141 -14.71 -13.71 -11.23
C ALA A 141 -14.63 -15.22 -11.49
#